data_AF-A0A536N8S2-F1
#
_entry.id   AF-A0A536N8S2-F1
#
_cell.length_a   1.000
_cell.length_b   1.000
_cell.length_c   1.000
_cell.angle_alpha   90.00
_cell.angle_beta   90.00
_cell.angle_gamma   90.00
#
_symmetry.space_group_name_H-M   'P 1'
#
loop_
_entity.id
_entity.type
_entity.pdbx_description
1 polymer ?
#
loop_
_entity_poly.entity_id
_entity_poly.type
_entity_poly.pdbx_seq_one_letter_code
_entity_poly.pdbx_strand_id
1 'polypeptide(L)'
;MQNVAWRSHPWALQSRTTPRKSPGNASDCEAPKPGPLGREEGPSSTAVYRCPPTRGILSDWVPAEHGLDSSLEELDLMHSRRTAAIAIGLLMLAGLVAAAGTGPILVTGADHLDSPLVKIDGRIDLTDLYAFRWGLNSSVLALNVNPLTSPASTKFAYFRPGALYEFKIDTNLDGRADVAYRVRFFNLQSKTDGSRFQTYIVKRATGAAANRHEWTGTTIAVGSTTAYGHTLRIAPVLGGGKAFAGPRDDPFYFDLVGFKHLKERLLAGSTTLGAPGETANCALADTDPSAHLLACFTGTDTFAGTNVSSIVLQLPNGMIGGSGHTIGIWATTSMQIDGGYQQIDRMARPAINTVFNVTDAQKDIANVTGPRDDRTQMLARTKAVLGAFNNVLTSNSLSAYSAAQIDAIAHVLLPDELTYKVADGHGFAWFAGNGSASLANLRLNGRRPIDDVINAEFGLVTNFHITSDGVDANDVAFPGTFPYLAAPH
;
A
#
# COMPACT_ATOMS: atom_id res chain seq x y z
N MET A 1 -19.68 -33.78 51.03
CA MET A 1 -20.34 -32.81 51.95
C MET A 1 -20.12 -31.43 51.33
N GLN A 2 -21.11 -30.57 51.10
CA GLN A 2 -22.57 -30.68 51.22
C GLN A 2 -23.24 -30.28 49.89
N ASN A 3 -24.54 -30.54 49.73
CA ASN A 3 -25.34 -30.06 48.60
C ASN A 3 -25.91 -28.66 48.89
N VAL A 4 -26.33 -27.94 47.85
CA VAL A 4 -27.71 -27.42 47.65
C VAL A 4 -27.82 -26.91 46.20
N ALA A 5 -29.03 -26.91 45.62
CA ALA A 5 -29.31 -26.43 44.26
C ALA A 5 -30.73 -25.82 44.16
N TRP A 6 -31.00 -25.11 43.04
CA TRP A 6 -32.28 -25.01 42.28
C TRP A 6 -32.82 -23.59 41.92
N ARG A 7 -33.31 -23.49 40.66
CA ARG A 7 -34.55 -22.84 40.16
C ARG A 7 -34.72 -21.30 40.06
N SER A 8 -34.43 -20.78 38.86
CA SER A 8 -35.39 -20.26 37.84
C SER A 8 -36.56 -19.30 38.18
N HIS A 9 -36.55 -18.11 37.53
CA HIS A 9 -37.67 -17.41 36.82
C HIS A 9 -39.02 -17.08 37.54
N PRO A 10 -39.92 -16.27 36.94
CA PRO A 10 -39.77 -14.89 36.40
C PRO A 10 -40.92 -13.94 36.82
N TRP A 11 -40.81 -12.61 36.61
CA TRP A 11 -41.95 -11.72 36.27
C TRP A 11 -41.48 -10.31 35.83
N ALA A 12 -42.43 -9.46 35.39
CA ALA A 12 -42.18 -8.19 34.67
C ALA A 12 -43.06 -7.03 35.19
N LEU A 13 -42.77 -5.80 34.74
CA LEU A 13 -43.67 -4.64 34.87
C LEU A 13 -43.48 -3.63 33.71
N GLN A 14 -44.38 -2.65 33.63
CA GLN A 14 -44.85 -2.07 32.35
C GLN A 14 -44.25 -0.70 31.98
N SER A 15 -44.28 -0.40 30.67
CA SER A 15 -43.96 0.90 30.10
C SER A 15 -45.13 1.90 30.15
N ARG A 16 -44.82 3.20 30.13
CA ARG A 16 -45.74 4.28 29.73
C ARG A 16 -45.10 5.16 28.66
N THR A 17 -45.92 5.91 27.94
CA THR A 17 -45.62 6.47 26.61
C THR A 17 -45.62 8.00 26.56
N THR A 18 -44.79 8.58 25.70
CA THR A 18 -45.21 9.51 24.61
C THR A 18 -44.02 9.87 23.69
N PRO A 19 -44.23 10.23 22.41
CA PRO A 19 -43.15 10.23 21.41
C PRO A 19 -42.67 11.62 20.93
N ARG A 20 -41.44 11.69 20.40
CA ARG A 20 -41.01 12.72 19.43
C ARG A 20 -41.22 12.23 17.99
N LYS A 21 -41.45 13.15 17.06
CA LYS A 21 -41.60 12.86 15.62
C LYS A 21 -40.22 12.74 14.94
N SER A 22 -40.10 11.82 14.00
CA SER A 22 -38.98 11.74 13.04
C SER A 22 -39.40 12.30 11.67
N PRO A 23 -38.49 12.87 10.87
CA PRO A 23 -38.72 13.12 9.45
C PRO A 23 -38.93 11.78 8.69
N GLY A 24 -39.73 11.81 7.63
CA GLY A 24 -39.99 10.63 6.79
C GLY A 24 -38.94 10.41 5.70
N ASN A 25 -38.70 9.15 5.34
CA ASN A 25 -37.89 8.80 4.17
C ASN A 25 -38.65 9.10 2.88
N ALA A 26 -37.95 9.60 1.86
CA ALA A 26 -38.49 9.71 0.51
C ALA A 26 -38.41 8.35 -0.21
N SER A 27 -39.42 7.50 -0.01
CA SER A 27 -39.54 6.18 -0.63
C SER A 27 -40.76 6.06 -1.55
N ASP A 28 -41.09 7.14 -2.26
CA ASP A 28 -42.21 7.22 -3.21
C ASP A 28 -41.69 7.40 -4.64
N CYS A 29 -41.35 6.28 -5.29
CA CYS A 29 -41.04 6.17 -6.72
C CYS A 29 -41.64 4.86 -7.24
N GLU A 30 -42.98 4.82 -7.35
CA GLU A 30 -43.71 3.62 -7.74
C GLU A 30 -43.61 3.35 -9.26
N ALA A 31 -43.34 2.10 -9.64
CA ALA A 31 -43.21 1.68 -11.03
C ALA A 31 -44.57 1.20 -11.60
N PRO A 32 -44.97 1.64 -12.82
CA PRO A 32 -46.25 1.27 -13.41
C PRO A 32 -46.30 -0.20 -13.85
N LYS A 33 -47.46 -0.85 -13.65
CA LYS A 33 -47.74 -2.23 -14.07
C LYS A 33 -48.19 -2.28 -15.55
N PRO A 34 -47.90 -3.37 -16.29
CA PRO A 34 -48.22 -3.46 -17.72
C PRO A 34 -49.70 -3.73 -18.01
N GLY A 35 -50.21 -3.10 -19.07
CA GLY A 35 -51.49 -3.43 -19.72
C GLY A 35 -51.30 -4.26 -21.01
N PRO A 36 -52.38 -4.81 -21.60
CA PRO A 36 -52.30 -5.81 -22.66
C PRO A 36 -51.99 -5.27 -24.07
N LEU A 37 -51.62 -6.20 -24.96
CA LEU A 37 -51.08 -5.98 -26.30
C LEU A 37 -52.05 -5.29 -27.29
N GLY A 38 -51.51 -4.36 -28.09
CA GLY A 38 -52.13 -3.71 -29.25
C GLY A 38 -51.12 -3.53 -30.39
N ARG A 39 -51.61 -3.27 -31.62
CA ARG A 39 -50.81 -3.30 -32.87
C ARG A 39 -50.11 -1.98 -33.23
N GLU A 40 -48.97 -2.16 -33.93
CA GLU A 40 -48.50 -1.39 -35.12
C GLU A 40 -47.91 0.04 -35.02
N GLU A 41 -47.04 0.31 -36.03
CA GLU A 41 -46.50 1.59 -36.53
C GLU A 41 -45.57 2.49 -35.67
N GLY A 42 -44.37 2.78 -36.21
CA GLY A 42 -43.77 4.13 -36.18
C GLY A 42 -42.73 4.49 -35.10
N PRO A 43 -41.54 5.03 -35.46
CA PRO A 43 -40.54 5.50 -34.49
C PRO A 43 -40.51 7.04 -34.31
N SER A 44 -40.34 7.53 -33.07
CA SER A 44 -39.83 8.90 -32.83
C SER A 44 -39.23 9.12 -31.42
N SER A 45 -38.20 9.99 -31.37
CA SER A 45 -37.66 10.77 -30.24
C SER A 45 -37.67 10.23 -28.79
N THR A 46 -36.49 10.13 -28.20
CA THR A 46 -36.26 10.08 -26.74
C THR A 46 -36.68 11.38 -26.05
N ALA A 47 -37.36 11.27 -24.91
CA ALA A 47 -37.75 12.41 -24.07
C ALA A 47 -36.62 12.85 -23.11
N VAL A 48 -36.58 14.14 -22.78
CA VAL A 48 -35.58 14.74 -21.88
C VAL A 48 -36.22 15.14 -20.55
N TYR A 49 -35.68 14.62 -19.44
CA TYR A 49 -36.07 15.04 -18.10
C TYR A 49 -35.47 16.42 -17.75
N ARG A 50 -36.27 17.30 -17.13
CA ARG A 50 -35.83 18.57 -16.53
C ARG A 50 -36.56 18.82 -15.21
N CYS A 51 -35.82 19.26 -14.19
CA CYS A 51 -36.39 19.86 -12.97
C CYS A 51 -36.17 21.38 -13.00
N PRO A 52 -37.10 22.20 -12.46
CA PRO A 52 -36.97 23.66 -12.40
C PRO A 52 -36.19 24.13 -11.15
N PRO A 53 -35.54 25.32 -11.20
CA PRO A 53 -34.84 25.91 -10.06
C PRO A 53 -35.75 26.80 -9.20
N THR A 54 -35.37 26.98 -7.93
CA THR A 54 -35.99 27.97 -7.01
C THR A 54 -35.23 29.29 -6.99
N ARG A 55 -35.95 30.41 -6.83
CA ARG A 55 -35.39 31.76 -6.60
C ARG A 55 -35.49 32.12 -5.11
N GLY A 56 -34.54 32.92 -4.63
CA GLY A 56 -34.55 33.49 -3.27
C GLY A 56 -35.29 34.83 -3.17
N ILE A 57 -35.31 35.38 -1.94
CA ILE A 57 -35.91 36.67 -1.56
C ILE A 57 -34.92 37.40 -0.62
N LEU A 58 -34.84 38.73 -0.75
CA LEU A 58 -34.07 39.68 0.08
C LEU A 58 -34.98 40.24 1.20
N SER A 59 -34.54 40.93 2.26
CA SER A 59 -33.21 41.48 2.65
C SER A 59 -32.94 41.10 4.15
N ASP A 60 -32.35 41.84 5.10
CA ASP A 60 -31.83 43.22 5.23
C ASP A 60 -30.90 43.36 6.49
N TRP A 61 -30.51 44.60 6.82
CA TRP A 61 -29.79 45.09 8.03
C TRP A 61 -28.26 44.91 8.11
N VAL A 62 -27.62 46.03 8.47
CA VAL A 62 -26.19 46.18 8.85
C VAL A 62 -26.13 47.10 10.10
N PRO A 63 -24.97 47.44 10.70
CA PRO A 63 -24.69 47.07 12.09
C PRO A 63 -24.78 48.22 13.11
N ALA A 64 -24.43 47.93 14.37
CA ALA A 64 -24.10 48.93 15.38
C ALA A 64 -22.73 48.59 16.00
N GLU A 65 -21.93 49.62 16.27
CA GLU A 65 -20.54 49.52 16.75
C GLU A 65 -20.45 49.73 18.28
N HIS A 66 -19.52 49.04 18.93
CA HIS A 66 -18.77 49.44 20.14
C HIS A 66 -17.56 48.47 20.28
N GLY A 67 -16.40 48.82 20.86
CA GLY A 67 -16.01 50.10 21.46
C GLY A 67 -14.85 49.97 22.44
N LEU A 68 -13.61 50.02 21.93
CA LEU A 68 -12.39 50.57 22.55
C LEU A 68 -11.90 50.12 23.97
N ASP A 69 -10.74 49.46 23.96
CA ASP A 69 -9.45 49.99 24.50
C ASP A 69 -8.86 49.55 25.89
N SER A 70 -7.52 49.56 25.88
CA SER A 70 -6.43 49.56 26.88
C SER A 70 -6.60 49.18 28.37
N SER A 71 -5.59 48.42 28.86
CA SER A 71 -4.69 48.87 29.94
C SER A 71 -3.39 48.03 29.99
N LEU A 72 -2.35 48.54 30.64
CA LEU A 72 -0.99 47.99 30.69
C LEU A 72 -0.53 47.77 32.15
N GLU A 73 0.45 46.88 32.34
CA GLU A 73 1.43 46.86 33.47
C GLU A 73 0.81 46.66 34.89
N GLU A 74 1.52 46.30 35.96
CA GLU A 74 2.92 45.85 36.17
C GLU A 74 2.95 44.90 37.40
N LEU A 75 3.95 44.01 37.52
CA LEU A 75 4.78 43.73 38.72
C LEU A 75 5.48 42.36 38.69
N ASP A 76 6.77 42.37 39.02
CA ASP A 76 7.67 41.20 39.07
C ASP A 76 7.88 40.71 40.54
N LEU A 77 8.87 39.84 40.76
CA LEU A 77 9.32 39.19 41.99
C LEU A 77 8.46 38.02 42.51
N MET A 78 8.74 36.82 41.98
CA MET A 78 9.14 35.69 42.84
C MET A 78 9.89 34.58 42.08
N HIS A 79 11.06 34.93 41.52
CA HIS A 79 11.97 33.96 40.88
C HIS A 79 12.71 33.07 41.90
N SER A 80 12.11 31.94 42.30
CA SER A 80 12.84 30.71 42.69
C SER A 80 11.92 29.49 42.80
N ARG A 81 12.49 28.27 42.71
CA ARG A 81 11.86 26.97 43.04
C ARG A 81 10.66 26.47 42.21
N ARG A 82 10.17 27.16 41.17
CA ARG A 82 9.09 26.62 40.29
C ARG A 82 9.55 25.96 38.98
N THR A 83 10.71 26.34 38.43
CA THR A 83 11.20 25.86 37.12
C THR A 83 11.50 24.35 37.07
N ALA A 84 11.93 23.74 38.19
CA ALA A 84 12.23 22.31 38.24
C ALA A 84 10.97 21.40 38.15
N ALA A 85 9.82 21.86 38.66
CA ALA A 85 8.58 21.08 38.65
C ALA A 85 7.92 21.05 37.26
N ILE A 86 7.98 22.16 36.52
CA ILE A 86 7.37 22.29 35.19
C ILE A 86 8.12 21.41 34.16
N ALA A 87 9.45 21.34 34.24
CA ALA A 87 10.25 20.49 33.34
C ALA A 87 9.88 18.99 33.47
N ILE A 88 9.71 18.49 34.70
CA ILE A 88 9.30 17.09 34.94
C ILE A 88 7.84 16.86 34.54
N GLY A 89 6.95 17.84 34.78
CA GLY A 89 5.55 17.78 34.34
C GLY A 89 5.40 17.70 32.81
N LEU A 90 6.19 18.48 32.06
CA LEU A 90 6.17 18.47 30.59
C LEU A 90 6.77 17.17 30.01
N LEU A 91 7.84 16.62 30.60
CA LEU A 91 8.37 15.32 30.19
C LEU A 91 7.38 14.18 30.44
N MET A 92 6.67 14.20 31.58
CA MET A 92 5.59 13.25 31.86
C MET A 92 4.42 13.41 30.88
N LEU A 93 4.05 14.64 30.51
CA LEU A 93 2.94 14.88 29.58
C LEU A 93 3.30 14.46 28.14
N ALA A 94 4.53 14.71 27.68
CA ALA A 94 5.03 14.20 26.41
C ALA A 94 5.02 12.66 26.36
N GLY A 95 5.49 12.00 27.44
CA GLY A 95 5.40 10.55 27.58
C GLY A 95 3.96 10.01 27.62
N LEU A 96 3.01 10.76 28.18
CA LEU A 96 1.61 10.35 28.25
C LEU A 96 0.87 10.53 26.92
N VAL A 97 1.19 11.57 26.14
CA VAL A 97 0.67 11.73 24.77
C VAL A 97 1.14 10.60 23.86
N ALA A 98 2.40 10.15 24.00
CA ALA A 98 2.91 8.96 23.32
C ALA A 98 2.20 7.65 23.75
N ALA A 99 1.68 7.58 24.98
CA ALA A 99 1.01 6.40 25.52
C ALA A 99 -0.53 6.40 25.34
N ALA A 100 -1.15 7.54 25.05
CA ALA A 100 -2.59 7.73 24.97
C ALA A 100 -3.07 8.31 23.61
N GLY A 101 -2.29 8.08 22.55
CA GLY A 101 -2.56 8.60 21.20
C GLY A 101 -2.83 7.57 20.11
N THR A 102 -2.65 6.26 20.36
CA THR A 102 -2.72 5.22 19.31
C THR A 102 -4.16 4.78 19.00
N GLY A 103 -4.98 5.71 18.49
CA GLY A 103 -5.93 5.31 17.46
C GLY A 103 -5.16 4.84 16.22
N PRO A 104 -5.68 3.89 15.41
CA PRO A 104 -5.02 3.51 14.18
C PRO A 104 -5.08 4.69 13.20
N ILE A 105 -3.98 5.45 13.10
CA ILE A 105 -3.72 6.27 11.94
C ILE A 105 -3.66 5.28 10.77
N LEU A 106 -4.62 5.36 9.85
CA LEU A 106 -4.67 4.49 8.68
C LEU A 106 -3.63 4.96 7.65
N VAL A 107 -2.37 4.68 7.97
CA VAL A 107 -1.22 4.91 7.10
C VAL A 107 -1.32 3.90 5.94
N THR A 108 -2.00 4.29 4.87
CA THR A 108 -1.99 3.53 3.61
C THR A 108 -0.58 3.58 2.98
N GLY A 109 -0.05 2.44 2.54
CA GLY A 109 1.30 2.30 1.99
C GLY A 109 1.40 2.61 0.50
N ALA A 110 2.46 2.10 -0.14
CA ALA A 110 2.68 2.23 -1.59
C ALA A 110 1.78 1.29 -2.44
N ASP A 111 1.04 0.40 -1.77
CA ASP A 111 -0.24 -0.20 -2.20
C ASP A 111 -1.09 -0.73 -1.02
N HIS A 112 -0.54 -0.83 0.21
CA HIS A 112 -1.27 -1.45 1.35
C HIS A 112 -2.28 -0.56 2.01
N LEU A 113 -3.33 -1.19 2.51
CA LEU A 113 -4.51 -0.52 3.04
C LEU A 113 -5.04 0.55 2.04
N ASP A 114 -4.69 0.45 0.75
CA ASP A 114 -4.87 1.55 -0.20
C ASP A 114 -6.11 1.34 -1.08
N SER A 115 -6.52 0.08 -1.32
CA SER A 115 -7.81 -0.32 -1.91
C SER A 115 -8.83 -0.79 -0.84
N PRO A 116 -10.16 -0.57 -1.01
CA PRO A 116 -11.18 -1.05 -0.08
C PRO A 116 -11.15 -2.55 0.20
N LEU A 117 -10.82 -3.39 -0.78
CA LEU A 117 -10.83 -4.85 -0.63
C LEU A 117 -9.67 -5.38 0.22
N VAL A 118 -8.47 -4.79 0.09
CA VAL A 118 -7.26 -5.24 0.82
C VAL A 118 -7.27 -4.80 2.28
N LYS A 119 -7.82 -3.60 2.57
CA LYS A 119 -8.03 -3.03 3.91
C LYS A 119 -8.75 -3.96 4.91
N ILE A 120 -9.45 -4.98 4.43
CA ILE A 120 -10.27 -5.90 5.25
C ILE A 120 -9.41 -6.92 6.01
N ASP A 121 -8.21 -7.29 5.51
CA ASP A 121 -7.33 -8.26 6.18
C ASP A 121 -5.87 -8.10 5.72
N GLY A 122 -5.04 -7.45 6.54
CA GLY A 122 -3.63 -7.20 6.23
C GLY A 122 -2.82 -8.47 5.90
N ARG A 123 -3.27 -9.67 6.28
CA ARG A 123 -2.56 -10.94 5.97
C ARG A 123 -2.58 -11.33 4.50
N ILE A 124 -3.35 -10.63 3.66
CA ILE A 124 -3.51 -10.87 2.22
C ILE A 124 -3.34 -9.58 1.41
N ASP A 125 -2.83 -8.53 2.05
CA ASP A 125 -2.52 -7.19 1.53
C ASP A 125 -1.00 -7.11 1.24
N LEU A 126 -0.59 -6.73 0.02
CA LEU A 126 0.58 -7.33 -0.64
C LEU A 126 2.01 -6.82 -0.38
N THR A 127 2.27 -5.95 0.60
CA THR A 127 3.67 -5.69 1.03
C THR A 127 4.58 -5.10 -0.03
N ASP A 128 5.31 -5.99 -0.67
CA ASP A 128 6.38 -5.68 -1.59
C ASP A 128 6.60 -6.88 -2.48
N LEU A 129 7.12 -6.65 -3.68
CA LEU A 129 7.85 -7.65 -4.42
C LEU A 129 9.34 -7.29 -4.50
N TYR A 130 10.17 -8.24 -4.09
CA TYR A 130 11.62 -8.21 -4.32
C TYR A 130 12.01 -9.36 -5.24
N ALA A 131 12.87 -9.07 -6.22
CA ALA A 131 13.45 -10.05 -7.11
C ALA A 131 14.91 -9.68 -7.38
N PHE A 132 15.87 -10.48 -6.93
CA PHE A 132 17.29 -10.14 -7.04
C PHE A 132 18.21 -11.35 -7.15
N ARG A 133 19.42 -11.12 -7.64
CA ARG A 133 20.45 -12.15 -7.78
C ARG A 133 21.07 -12.53 -6.42
N TRP A 134 21.26 -13.83 -6.20
CA TRP A 134 22.17 -14.33 -5.16
C TRP A 134 23.20 -15.31 -5.74
N GLY A 135 24.45 -14.84 -5.89
CA GLY A 135 25.51 -15.59 -6.56
C GLY A 135 25.29 -15.69 -8.08
N LEU A 136 26.01 -16.58 -8.77
CA LEU A 136 25.91 -16.71 -10.24
C LEU A 136 24.70 -17.55 -10.70
N ASN A 137 24.25 -18.49 -9.85
CA ASN A 137 23.32 -19.57 -10.26
C ASN A 137 21.96 -19.55 -9.54
N SER A 138 21.72 -18.62 -8.61
CA SER A 138 20.42 -18.46 -7.95
C SER A 138 19.94 -17.02 -7.90
N SER A 139 18.63 -16.87 -7.81
CA SER A 139 17.94 -15.62 -7.53
C SER A 139 17.04 -15.79 -6.31
N VAL A 140 16.65 -14.69 -5.69
CA VAL A 140 15.74 -14.63 -4.55
C VAL A 140 14.49 -13.90 -5.02
N LEU A 141 13.33 -14.49 -4.73
CA LEU A 141 12.05 -13.84 -4.77
C LEU A 141 11.56 -13.68 -3.33
N ALA A 142 11.13 -12.49 -2.93
CA ALA A 142 10.45 -12.27 -1.66
C ALA A 142 9.17 -11.47 -1.89
N LEU A 143 8.10 -11.85 -1.20
CA LEU A 143 6.90 -11.03 -1.08
C LEU A 143 6.53 -10.85 0.38
N ASN A 144 5.96 -9.71 0.72
CA ASN A 144 5.52 -9.34 2.06
C ASN A 144 3.99 -9.31 2.16
N VAL A 145 3.46 -9.39 3.38
CA VAL A 145 2.07 -9.05 3.77
C VAL A 145 2.06 -8.60 5.24
N ASN A 146 0.93 -8.17 5.80
CA ASN A 146 0.78 -7.58 7.14
C ASN A 146 1.58 -6.27 7.29
N PRO A 147 1.20 -5.18 6.58
CA PRO A 147 1.89 -3.89 6.64
C PRO A 147 1.94 -3.31 8.06
N LEU A 148 3.01 -2.57 8.36
CA LEU A 148 3.14 -1.73 9.56
C LEU A 148 2.86 -2.46 10.88
N THR A 149 3.21 -3.75 10.96
CA THR A 149 2.93 -4.57 12.16
C THR A 149 3.85 -4.15 13.30
N SER A 150 3.30 -3.50 14.33
CA SER A 150 4.10 -3.10 15.49
C SER A 150 4.72 -4.29 16.24
N PRO A 151 5.88 -4.16 16.89
CA PRO A 151 6.56 -5.22 17.65
C PRO A 151 5.64 -5.98 18.63
N ALA A 152 4.75 -5.23 19.29
CA ALA A 152 3.76 -5.79 20.21
C ALA A 152 2.75 -6.73 19.52
N SER A 153 2.43 -6.48 18.25
CA SER A 153 1.56 -7.28 17.38
C SER A 153 2.29 -8.40 16.65
N THR A 154 3.59 -8.26 16.35
CA THR A 154 4.39 -9.21 15.56
C THR A 154 4.42 -10.63 16.16
N LYS A 155 4.40 -10.76 17.49
CA LYS A 155 4.24 -12.05 18.20
C LYS A 155 2.87 -12.74 18.02
N PHE A 156 1.92 -12.05 17.40
CA PHE A 156 0.62 -12.56 16.98
C PHE A 156 0.43 -12.62 15.46
N ALA A 157 1.41 -12.22 14.64
CA ALA A 157 1.34 -12.31 13.19
C ALA A 157 1.30 -13.77 12.71
N TYR A 158 0.43 -14.05 11.73
CA TYR A 158 0.35 -15.32 11.01
C TYR A 158 -0.29 -15.09 9.64
N PHE A 159 0.01 -15.94 8.66
CA PHE A 159 -0.56 -15.84 7.31
C PHE A 159 -2.00 -16.34 7.29
N ARG A 160 -2.84 -15.81 6.40
CA ARG A 160 -4.26 -16.19 6.29
C ARG A 160 -4.37 -17.68 5.94
N PRO A 161 -4.94 -18.55 6.81
CA PRO A 161 -5.07 -19.97 6.52
C PRO A 161 -5.93 -20.17 5.26
N GLY A 162 -5.47 -21.03 4.37
CA GLY A 162 -6.16 -21.36 3.12
C GLY A 162 -6.04 -20.34 1.99
N ALA A 163 -5.62 -19.09 2.24
CA ALA A 163 -5.33 -18.13 1.17
C ALA A 163 -4.16 -18.62 0.29
N LEU A 164 -4.19 -18.21 -0.98
CA LEU A 164 -3.18 -18.51 -1.99
C LEU A 164 -2.33 -17.26 -2.21
N TYR A 165 -1.01 -17.42 -2.02
CA TYR A 165 -0.01 -16.40 -2.30
C TYR A 165 0.79 -16.89 -3.51
N GLU A 166 0.88 -16.11 -4.59
CA GLU A 166 1.61 -16.51 -5.79
C GLU A 166 2.69 -15.49 -6.17
N PHE A 167 3.91 -15.98 -6.45
CA PHE A 167 4.82 -15.29 -7.38
C PHE A 167 4.48 -15.77 -8.79
N LYS A 168 4.13 -14.84 -9.66
CA LYS A 168 3.85 -15.05 -11.09
C LYS A 168 5.07 -14.57 -11.88
N ILE A 169 5.46 -15.32 -12.89
CA ILE A 169 6.64 -15.03 -13.72
C ILE A 169 6.29 -15.23 -15.18
N ASP A 170 6.44 -14.17 -15.97
CA ASP A 170 6.40 -14.19 -17.43
C ASP A 170 7.84 -14.37 -17.97
N THR A 171 8.05 -15.32 -18.88
CA THR A 171 9.38 -15.58 -19.49
C THR A 171 9.51 -15.10 -20.92
N ASN A 172 8.48 -14.44 -21.46
CA ASN A 172 8.39 -13.96 -22.85
C ASN A 172 7.91 -12.49 -23.00
N LEU A 173 7.37 -11.89 -21.94
CA LEU A 173 6.88 -10.50 -21.81
C LEU A 173 5.61 -10.18 -22.62
N ASP A 174 4.60 -11.08 -22.60
CA ASP A 174 3.23 -10.82 -23.09
C ASP A 174 2.21 -10.48 -21.96
N GLY A 175 2.71 -10.38 -20.73
CA GLY A 175 1.96 -10.10 -19.49
C GLY A 175 1.26 -11.35 -18.93
N ARG A 176 1.83 -12.54 -19.15
CA ARG A 176 1.24 -13.85 -18.76
C ARG A 176 2.22 -14.76 -18.04
N ALA A 177 1.75 -15.42 -16.99
CA ALA A 177 2.63 -16.24 -16.16
C ALA A 177 2.95 -17.60 -16.83
N ASP A 178 4.19 -17.74 -17.31
CA ASP A 178 4.80 -19.01 -17.75
C ASP A 178 5.24 -19.90 -16.59
N VAL A 179 5.55 -19.31 -15.44
CA VAL A 179 5.88 -20.03 -14.20
C VAL A 179 5.14 -19.37 -13.03
N ALA A 180 4.63 -20.18 -12.09
CA ALA A 180 4.05 -19.68 -10.85
C ALA A 180 4.56 -20.47 -9.64
N TYR A 181 4.95 -19.75 -8.58
CA TYR A 181 5.29 -20.31 -7.28
C TYR A 181 4.19 -19.98 -6.29
N ARG A 182 3.52 -21.02 -5.81
CA ARG A 182 2.29 -20.93 -5.03
C ARG A 182 2.53 -21.36 -3.61
N VAL A 183 2.21 -20.50 -2.65
CA VAL A 183 2.31 -20.80 -1.22
C VAL A 183 0.92 -20.80 -0.60
N ARG A 184 0.63 -21.82 0.22
CA ARG A 184 -0.54 -21.85 1.09
C ARG A 184 -0.12 -22.21 2.51
N PHE A 185 -0.76 -21.55 3.46
CA PHE A 185 -0.58 -21.78 4.90
C PHE A 185 -1.77 -22.54 5.46
N PHE A 186 -1.48 -23.45 6.38
CA PHE A 186 -2.48 -24.25 7.07
C PHE A 186 -2.85 -23.61 8.41
N ASN A 187 -3.75 -24.24 9.15
CA ASN A 187 -4.21 -23.75 10.45
C ASN A 187 -3.04 -23.56 11.43
N LEU A 188 -3.15 -22.52 12.27
CA LEU A 188 -2.16 -22.19 13.29
C LEU A 188 -2.10 -23.30 14.36
N GLN A 189 -0.89 -23.78 14.64
CA GLN A 189 -0.61 -24.84 15.61
C GLN A 189 0.25 -24.27 16.75
N SER A 190 -0.08 -24.65 17.99
CA SER A 190 0.72 -24.32 19.17
C SER A 190 1.69 -25.45 19.51
N LYS A 191 2.90 -25.11 19.93
CA LYS A 191 3.86 -26.03 20.53
C LYS A 191 3.77 -26.02 22.05
N THR A 192 4.41 -27.01 22.68
CA THR A 192 4.58 -27.11 24.13
C THR A 192 5.41 -25.98 24.74
N ASP A 193 6.25 -25.30 23.94
CA ASP A 193 6.99 -24.09 24.32
C ASP A 193 6.16 -22.79 24.23
N GLY A 194 4.86 -22.89 23.90
CA GLY A 194 3.96 -21.75 23.70
C GLY A 194 4.11 -21.05 22.35
N SER A 195 5.13 -21.37 21.56
CA SER A 195 5.30 -20.81 20.21
C SER A 195 4.21 -21.31 19.28
N ARG A 196 3.77 -20.44 18.36
CA ARG A 196 2.75 -20.75 17.36
C ARG A 196 3.37 -20.75 15.96
N PHE A 197 2.92 -21.67 15.11
CA PHE A 197 3.44 -21.83 13.77
C PHE A 197 2.38 -22.36 12.81
N GLN A 198 2.61 -22.20 11.52
CA GLN A 198 1.81 -22.82 10.47
C GLN A 198 2.70 -23.72 9.64
N THR A 199 2.21 -24.90 9.28
CA THR A 199 2.76 -25.60 8.11
C THR A 199 2.47 -24.77 6.87
N TYR A 200 3.44 -24.69 5.95
CA TYR A 200 3.24 -24.15 4.61
C TYR A 200 3.72 -25.15 3.56
N ILE A 201 3.13 -25.06 2.37
CA ILE A 201 3.54 -25.83 1.19
C ILE A 201 3.83 -24.84 0.07
N VAL A 202 4.92 -25.07 -0.67
CA VAL A 202 5.24 -24.36 -1.91
C VAL A 202 5.01 -25.32 -3.09
N LYS A 203 4.21 -24.91 -4.07
CA LYS A 203 4.04 -25.59 -5.36
C LYS A 203 4.62 -24.77 -6.50
N ARG A 204 5.07 -25.45 -7.56
CA ARG A 204 5.44 -24.84 -8.85
C ARG A 204 4.46 -25.29 -9.94
N ALA A 205 3.93 -24.34 -10.69
CA ALA A 205 3.15 -24.57 -11.92
C ALA A 205 3.88 -23.93 -13.12
N THR A 206 3.57 -24.39 -14.33
CA THR A 206 4.21 -23.92 -15.57
C THR A 206 3.24 -23.88 -16.75
N GLY A 207 3.51 -23.03 -17.73
CA GLY A 207 2.70 -22.79 -18.92
C GLY A 207 1.27 -22.36 -18.57
N ALA A 208 0.28 -22.86 -19.31
CA ALA A 208 -1.13 -22.55 -19.08
C ALA A 208 -1.64 -22.81 -17.65
N ALA A 209 -0.96 -23.65 -16.85
CA ALA A 209 -1.31 -23.89 -15.46
C ALA A 209 -0.82 -22.80 -14.49
N ALA A 210 0.21 -22.03 -14.84
CA ALA A 210 0.76 -20.94 -14.01
C ALA A 210 -0.11 -19.66 -14.07
N ASN A 211 -0.69 -19.38 -15.24
CA ASN A 211 -1.59 -18.25 -15.47
C ASN A 211 -2.81 -18.20 -14.52
N ARG A 212 -3.39 -19.35 -14.15
CA ARG A 212 -4.64 -19.42 -13.36
C ARG A 212 -4.40 -19.27 -11.85
N HIS A 213 -5.43 -18.93 -11.08
CA HIS A 213 -5.39 -18.85 -9.60
C HIS A 213 -5.93 -20.14 -9.02
N GLU A 214 -5.05 -21.10 -8.77
CA GLU A 214 -5.42 -22.48 -8.43
C GLU A 214 -4.42 -23.13 -7.49
N TRP A 215 -4.87 -24.08 -6.65
CA TRP A 215 -3.95 -24.91 -5.85
C TRP A 215 -3.35 -26.10 -6.63
N THR A 216 -3.11 -25.93 -7.93
CA THR A 216 -2.51 -26.92 -8.83
C THR A 216 -0.98 -26.78 -8.92
N GLY A 217 -0.31 -27.74 -9.57
CA GLY A 217 1.17 -27.78 -9.69
C GLY A 217 1.86 -28.75 -8.72
N THR A 218 3.15 -28.95 -8.95
CA THR A 218 4.02 -29.89 -8.22
C THR A 218 4.50 -29.29 -6.91
N THR A 219 4.34 -30.00 -5.80
CA THR A 219 4.93 -29.61 -4.50
C THR A 219 6.45 -29.64 -4.59
N ILE A 220 7.11 -28.51 -4.30
CA ILE A 220 8.57 -28.38 -4.30
C ILE A 220 9.16 -28.11 -2.90
N ALA A 221 8.37 -27.64 -1.94
CA ALA A 221 8.82 -27.50 -0.55
C ALA A 221 7.64 -27.68 0.42
N VAL A 222 7.95 -28.17 1.62
CA VAL A 222 7.05 -28.21 2.77
C VAL A 222 7.84 -27.69 3.97
N GLY A 223 7.27 -26.76 4.72
CA GLY A 223 7.97 -26.08 5.82
C GLY A 223 7.05 -25.70 6.97
N SER A 224 7.63 -25.05 7.98
CA SER A 224 6.91 -24.46 9.11
C SER A 224 7.34 -23.01 9.27
N THR A 225 6.41 -22.11 9.52
CA THR A 225 6.74 -20.68 9.71
C THR A 225 7.73 -20.50 10.87
N THR A 226 8.67 -19.58 10.69
CA THR A 226 9.45 -19.04 11.80
C THR A 226 8.52 -18.16 12.64
N ALA A 227 8.62 -18.27 13.95
CA ALA A 227 7.85 -17.44 14.88
C ALA A 227 8.72 -16.26 15.37
N TYR A 228 8.09 -15.15 15.74
CA TYR A 228 8.76 -13.99 16.34
C TYR A 228 9.66 -14.41 17.51
N GLY A 229 10.90 -13.91 17.56
CA GLY A 229 11.88 -14.26 18.60
C GLY A 229 12.48 -15.67 18.54
N HIS A 230 12.18 -16.49 17.51
CA HIS A 230 12.71 -17.86 17.39
C HIS A 230 13.71 -18.04 16.24
N THR A 231 14.59 -19.04 16.40
CA THR A 231 15.55 -19.50 15.37
C THR A 231 14.88 -19.80 14.03
N LEU A 232 15.57 -19.41 12.95
CA LEU A 232 15.10 -19.54 11.57
C LEU A 232 14.69 -20.99 11.22
N ARG A 233 13.49 -21.13 10.68
CA ARG A 233 12.98 -22.37 10.07
C ARG A 233 13.03 -22.19 8.56
N ILE A 234 13.88 -22.99 7.92
CA ILE A 234 14.16 -22.95 6.48
C ILE A 234 13.81 -24.32 5.90
N ALA A 235 12.95 -24.36 4.89
CA ALA A 235 12.66 -25.57 4.15
C ALA A 235 13.58 -25.70 2.92
N PRO A 236 14.07 -26.91 2.59
CA PRO A 236 14.75 -27.16 1.33
C PRO A 236 13.75 -27.09 0.15
N VAL A 237 14.23 -26.69 -1.03
CA VAL A 237 13.44 -26.68 -2.27
C VAL A 237 13.91 -27.80 -3.20
N LEU A 238 12.96 -28.57 -3.73
CA LEU A 238 13.17 -29.61 -4.74
C LEU A 238 13.67 -28.96 -6.05
N GLY A 239 14.78 -29.47 -6.57
CA GLY A 239 15.57 -28.82 -7.64
C GLY A 239 16.72 -27.95 -7.12
N GLY A 240 16.80 -27.75 -5.80
CA GLY A 240 17.77 -26.88 -5.13
C GLY A 240 17.13 -25.56 -4.70
N GLY A 241 17.77 -24.87 -3.75
CA GLY A 241 17.26 -23.63 -3.18
C GLY A 241 16.68 -23.77 -1.77
N LYS A 242 16.05 -22.71 -1.28
CA LYS A 242 15.54 -22.55 0.10
C LYS A 242 14.21 -21.82 0.10
N ALA A 243 13.33 -22.17 1.02
CA ALA A 243 12.09 -21.45 1.30
C ALA A 243 12.01 -21.04 2.78
N PHE A 244 11.52 -19.84 3.05
CA PHE A 244 11.24 -19.30 4.38
C PHE A 244 9.86 -18.65 4.38
N ALA A 245 9.19 -18.67 5.53
CA ALA A 245 8.07 -17.78 5.82
C ALA A 245 8.04 -17.42 7.32
N GLY A 246 7.72 -16.18 7.65
CA GLY A 246 7.64 -15.69 9.03
C GLY A 246 7.78 -14.16 9.13
N PRO A 247 7.65 -13.59 10.33
CA PRO A 247 7.73 -12.14 10.52
C PRO A 247 9.15 -11.62 10.27
N ARG A 248 9.24 -10.40 9.76
CA ARG A 248 10.45 -9.65 9.45
C ARG A 248 10.26 -8.18 9.79
N ASP A 249 11.38 -7.51 10.02
CA ASP A 249 11.52 -6.08 9.78
C ASP A 249 10.90 -5.70 8.42
N ASP A 250 10.27 -4.52 8.32
CA ASP A 250 9.66 -4.04 7.08
C ASP A 250 10.76 -3.48 6.16
N PRO A 251 11.14 -4.15 5.04
CA PRO A 251 12.32 -3.82 4.26
C PRO A 251 12.12 -2.64 3.29
N PHE A 252 10.98 -1.96 3.35
CA PHE A 252 10.65 -0.78 2.57
C PHE A 252 10.72 0.45 3.47
N TYR A 253 11.37 1.50 2.98
CA TYR A 253 11.66 2.72 3.73
C TYR A 253 11.26 3.94 2.89
N PHE A 254 10.53 4.90 3.51
CA PHE A 254 9.85 5.98 2.78
C PHE A 254 9.30 7.09 3.70
N ASP A 255 9.49 8.35 3.35
CA ASP A 255 8.67 9.46 3.88
C ASP A 255 7.29 9.50 3.19
N LEU A 256 6.47 8.54 3.61
CA LEU A 256 5.09 8.32 3.16
C LEU A 256 4.14 9.46 3.58
N VAL A 257 4.52 10.30 4.55
CA VAL A 257 3.75 11.49 4.95
C VAL A 257 3.94 12.59 3.93
N GLY A 258 5.19 12.93 3.59
CA GLY A 258 5.53 13.90 2.55
C GLY A 258 4.99 13.48 1.17
N PHE A 259 5.08 12.19 0.84
CA PHE A 259 4.54 11.68 -0.42
C PHE A 259 3.01 11.78 -0.52
N LYS A 260 2.25 11.50 0.55
CA LYS A 260 0.79 11.67 0.54
C LYS A 260 0.40 13.11 0.31
N HIS A 261 1.04 14.02 1.03
CA HIS A 261 0.86 15.45 0.83
C HIS A 261 1.13 15.83 -0.63
N LEU A 262 2.31 15.50 -1.16
CA LEU A 262 2.67 15.74 -2.56
C LEU A 262 1.61 15.21 -3.54
N LYS A 263 1.16 13.97 -3.35
CA LYS A 263 0.18 13.31 -4.21
C LYS A 263 -1.17 14.03 -4.17
N GLU A 264 -1.69 14.35 -3.00
CA GLU A 264 -2.99 15.02 -2.85
C GLU A 264 -2.94 16.47 -3.39
N ARG A 265 -1.88 17.21 -3.07
CA ARG A 265 -1.63 18.56 -3.63
C ARG A 265 -1.47 18.53 -5.16
N LEU A 266 -0.75 17.55 -5.73
CA LEU A 266 -0.55 17.38 -7.17
C LEU A 266 -1.86 17.06 -7.90
N LEU A 267 -2.67 16.15 -7.34
CA LEU A 267 -3.97 15.77 -7.90
C LEU A 267 -5.02 16.88 -7.76
N ALA A 268 -4.89 17.76 -6.76
CA ALA A 268 -5.63 19.02 -6.66
C ALA A 268 -5.15 20.10 -7.66
N GLY A 269 -4.09 19.83 -8.44
CA GLY A 269 -3.56 20.74 -9.46
C GLY A 269 -2.51 21.74 -8.96
N SER A 270 -1.97 21.56 -7.75
CA SER A 270 -0.84 22.38 -7.28
C SER A 270 0.40 22.14 -8.14
N THR A 271 1.12 23.23 -8.46
CA THR A 271 2.41 23.15 -9.17
C THR A 271 3.54 23.89 -8.46
N THR A 272 3.32 24.45 -7.27
CA THR A 272 4.37 25.12 -6.48
C THR A 272 5.19 24.08 -5.73
N LEU A 273 6.50 23.99 -5.99
CA LEU A 273 7.35 22.96 -5.36
C LEU A 273 7.58 23.21 -3.87
N GLY A 274 8.05 24.39 -3.50
CA GLY A 274 8.56 24.65 -2.15
C GLY A 274 9.80 23.81 -1.83
N ALA A 275 10.00 23.52 -0.55
CA ALA A 275 11.09 22.70 -0.03
C ALA A 275 10.63 21.82 1.17
N PRO A 276 11.34 20.71 1.46
CA PRO A 276 11.10 19.89 2.65
C PRO A 276 11.03 20.71 3.95
N GLY A 277 10.04 20.42 4.79
CA GLY A 277 9.85 21.05 6.10
C GLY A 277 9.31 22.49 6.09
N GLU A 278 8.93 23.08 4.95
CA GLU A 278 8.43 24.46 4.90
C GLU A 278 7.13 24.71 5.70
N THR A 279 6.29 23.69 5.94
CA THR A 279 5.06 23.83 6.73
C THR A 279 5.00 22.86 7.91
N ALA A 280 5.20 23.36 9.12
CA ALA A 280 5.23 22.58 10.36
C ALA A 280 3.87 22.00 10.84
N ASN A 281 2.84 21.92 9.96
CA ASN A 281 1.54 21.35 10.30
C ASN A 281 0.88 20.63 9.12
N CYS A 282 1.48 19.51 8.72
CA CYS A 282 1.00 18.67 7.62
C CYS A 282 -0.42 18.13 7.82
N ALA A 283 -0.90 17.99 9.07
CA ALA A 283 -2.25 17.53 9.38
C ALA A 283 -3.39 18.46 8.90
N LEU A 284 -3.08 19.66 8.40
CA LEU A 284 -4.02 20.56 7.73
C LEU A 284 -3.63 20.88 6.27
N ALA A 285 -2.36 20.67 5.91
CA ALA A 285 -1.76 21.20 4.68
C ALA A 285 -2.36 20.58 3.40
N ASP A 286 -2.81 19.33 3.43
CA ASP A 286 -3.37 18.64 2.25
C ASP A 286 -4.55 19.41 1.64
N THR A 287 -5.40 19.97 2.51
CA THR A 287 -6.57 20.77 2.14
C THR A 287 -6.27 22.24 1.87
N ASP A 288 -5.08 22.74 2.23
CA ASP A 288 -4.70 24.14 2.06
C ASP A 288 -4.33 24.41 0.58
N PRO A 289 -5.07 25.26 -0.15
CA PRO A 289 -4.76 25.55 -1.55
C PRO A 289 -3.38 26.17 -1.77
N SER A 290 -2.78 26.78 -0.73
CA SER A 290 -1.46 27.41 -0.77
C SER A 290 -0.29 26.48 -0.44
N ALA A 291 -0.53 25.28 0.12
CA ALA A 291 0.54 24.36 0.51
C ALA A 291 1.36 23.86 -0.70
N HIS A 292 2.68 23.98 -0.56
CA HIS A 292 3.67 23.57 -1.56
C HIS A 292 3.90 22.05 -1.56
N LEU A 293 4.14 21.48 -2.75
CA LEU A 293 4.22 20.03 -2.96
C LEU A 293 5.23 19.30 -2.07
N LEU A 294 6.35 19.94 -1.71
CA LEU A 294 7.42 19.34 -0.90
C LEU A 294 7.33 19.67 0.60
N ALA A 295 6.41 20.54 1.03
CA ALA A 295 6.45 21.16 2.35
C ALA A 295 6.34 20.19 3.55
N CYS A 296 5.90 18.95 3.28
CA CYS A 296 5.67 17.89 4.27
C CYS A 296 6.64 16.72 4.21
N PHE A 297 7.67 16.74 3.34
CA PHE A 297 8.80 15.84 3.51
C PHE A 297 9.62 16.26 4.72
N THR A 298 10.00 15.28 5.53
CA THR A 298 10.73 15.42 6.79
C THR A 298 12.02 14.60 6.81
N GLY A 299 12.16 13.62 5.92
CA GLY A 299 13.21 12.60 5.99
C GLY A 299 12.95 11.57 7.10
N THR A 300 11.68 11.38 7.49
CA THR A 300 11.30 10.38 8.49
C THR A 300 10.80 9.14 7.78
N ASP A 301 11.51 8.03 7.93
CA ASP A 301 10.99 6.74 7.51
C ASP A 301 9.71 6.41 8.28
N THR A 302 8.62 6.16 7.56
CA THR A 302 7.32 5.80 8.12
C THR A 302 7.22 4.32 8.48
N PHE A 303 8.16 3.48 7.99
CA PHE A 303 8.16 2.04 8.15
C PHE A 303 9.15 1.52 9.22
N ALA A 304 10.21 2.30 9.53
CA ALA A 304 11.14 2.05 10.62
C ALA A 304 10.45 1.62 11.94
N GLY A 305 11.03 0.62 12.61
CA GLY A 305 10.48 0.01 13.82
C GLY A 305 9.19 -0.81 13.62
N THR A 306 8.71 -1.00 12.39
CA THR A 306 7.54 -1.83 12.07
C THR A 306 7.95 -3.17 11.46
N ASN A 307 6.99 -4.03 11.14
CA ASN A 307 7.24 -5.39 10.68
C ASN A 307 6.23 -5.84 9.63
N VAL A 308 6.65 -6.82 8.84
CA VAL A 308 5.84 -7.55 7.85
C VAL A 308 5.94 -9.06 8.07
N SER A 309 5.19 -9.81 7.28
CA SER A 309 5.22 -11.28 7.20
C SER A 309 5.72 -11.71 5.84
N SER A 310 7.03 -11.91 5.71
CA SER A 310 7.66 -12.24 4.44
C SER A 310 7.56 -13.72 4.08
N ILE A 311 7.38 -13.98 2.78
CA ILE A 311 7.56 -15.27 2.12
C ILE A 311 8.79 -15.13 1.22
N VAL A 312 9.82 -15.96 1.41
CA VAL A 312 11.08 -15.84 0.67
C VAL A 312 11.49 -17.17 0.03
N LEU A 313 11.77 -17.14 -1.27
CA LEU A 313 12.21 -18.28 -2.08
C LEU A 313 13.57 -17.96 -2.73
N GLN A 314 14.64 -18.62 -2.29
CA GLN A 314 15.89 -18.67 -3.05
C GLN A 314 15.81 -19.84 -4.04
N LEU A 315 15.92 -19.56 -5.34
CA LEU A 315 15.66 -20.50 -6.42
C LEU A 315 16.84 -20.54 -7.42
N PRO A 316 17.21 -21.72 -7.95
CA PRO A 316 18.10 -21.83 -9.10
C PRO A 316 17.54 -21.06 -10.31
N ASN A 317 18.41 -20.34 -11.04
CA ASN A 317 18.00 -19.47 -12.15
C ASN A 317 17.16 -20.20 -13.22
N GLY A 318 17.52 -21.45 -13.55
CA GLY A 318 16.79 -22.29 -14.50
C GLY A 318 15.38 -22.69 -14.06
N MET A 319 14.97 -22.42 -12.81
CA MET A 319 13.60 -22.66 -12.36
C MET A 319 12.70 -21.42 -12.54
N ILE A 320 13.26 -20.22 -12.73
CA ILE A 320 12.50 -18.97 -12.94
C ILE A 320 12.54 -18.43 -14.39
N GLY A 321 13.56 -18.78 -15.17
CA GLY A 321 13.68 -18.33 -16.57
C GLY A 321 15.03 -18.64 -17.23
N GLY A 322 16.07 -18.92 -16.44
CA GLY A 322 17.42 -19.19 -16.92
C GLY A 322 18.30 -17.93 -16.92
N SER A 323 19.59 -18.09 -16.59
CA SER A 323 20.54 -16.96 -16.53
C SER A 323 20.58 -16.18 -17.85
N GLY A 324 20.74 -14.86 -17.78
CA GLY A 324 20.85 -13.95 -18.91
C GLY A 324 19.52 -13.52 -19.54
N HIS A 325 18.41 -14.21 -19.24
CA HIS A 325 17.08 -13.89 -19.77
C HIS A 325 16.42 -12.79 -18.95
N THR A 326 15.65 -11.92 -19.59
CA THR A 326 14.77 -10.95 -18.93
C THR A 326 13.40 -11.58 -18.71
N ILE A 327 12.87 -11.46 -17.50
CA ILE A 327 11.55 -11.98 -17.09
C ILE A 327 10.71 -10.87 -16.44
N GLY A 328 9.40 -10.94 -16.60
CA GLY A 328 8.43 -10.15 -15.85
C GLY A 328 8.02 -10.90 -14.59
N ILE A 329 7.84 -10.23 -13.46
CA ILE A 329 7.49 -10.87 -12.18
C ILE A 329 6.45 -10.01 -11.46
N TRP A 330 5.40 -10.62 -10.92
CA TRP A 330 4.45 -9.96 -10.03
C TRP A 330 3.99 -10.88 -8.90
N ALA A 331 3.53 -10.31 -7.79
CA ALA A 331 2.87 -11.02 -6.71
C ALA A 331 1.34 -10.93 -6.88
N THR A 332 0.62 -11.98 -6.47
CA THR A 332 -0.84 -11.95 -6.35
C THR A 332 -1.29 -12.69 -5.08
N THR A 333 -2.22 -12.13 -4.31
CA THR A 333 -2.96 -12.88 -3.30
C THR A 333 -4.34 -13.25 -3.82
N SER A 334 -4.85 -14.38 -3.36
CA SER A 334 -6.17 -14.86 -3.76
C SER A 334 -6.87 -15.60 -2.63
N MET A 335 -8.12 -15.24 -2.39
CA MET A 335 -8.98 -15.89 -1.40
C MET A 335 -9.67 -17.11 -1.99
N GLN A 336 -9.77 -18.19 -1.22
CA GLN A 336 -10.51 -19.38 -1.64
C GLN A 336 -12.01 -19.07 -1.60
N ILE A 337 -12.70 -19.37 -2.71
CA ILE A 337 -14.15 -19.24 -2.89
C ILE A 337 -14.75 -20.60 -3.27
N ASP A 338 -16.08 -20.69 -3.35
CA ASP A 338 -16.74 -21.91 -3.82
C ASP A 338 -16.29 -22.26 -5.24
N GLY A 339 -15.64 -23.41 -5.39
CA GLY A 339 -15.11 -23.92 -6.66
C GLY A 339 -13.76 -23.36 -7.12
N GLY A 340 -13.12 -22.40 -6.43
CA GLY A 340 -11.87 -21.81 -6.92
C GLY A 340 -11.16 -20.81 -6.00
N TYR A 341 -10.43 -19.89 -6.60
CA TYR A 341 -9.83 -18.72 -5.93
C TYR A 341 -10.19 -17.45 -6.69
N GLN A 342 -10.40 -16.37 -5.94
CA GLN A 342 -10.58 -15.02 -6.45
C GLN A 342 -9.32 -14.20 -6.13
N GLN A 343 -8.66 -13.64 -7.15
CA GLN A 343 -7.61 -12.64 -6.94
C GLN A 343 -8.23 -11.43 -6.25
N ILE A 344 -7.51 -10.89 -5.27
CA ILE A 344 -7.95 -9.74 -4.45
C ILE A 344 -6.88 -8.65 -4.37
N ASP A 345 -5.63 -8.99 -4.71
CA ASP A 345 -4.51 -8.06 -4.69
C ASP A 345 -3.46 -8.48 -5.74
N ARG A 346 -2.74 -7.48 -6.25
CA ARG A 346 -1.59 -7.62 -7.14
C ARG A 346 -0.64 -6.44 -6.96
N MET A 347 0.64 -6.76 -6.84
CA MET A 347 1.73 -5.79 -6.87
C MET A 347 2.89 -6.33 -7.71
N ALA A 348 3.57 -5.49 -8.48
CA ALA A 348 4.83 -5.85 -9.10
C ALA A 348 5.92 -4.81 -8.82
N ARG A 349 5.70 -3.55 -9.18
CA ARG A 349 6.58 -2.44 -8.81
C ARG A 349 5.97 -1.60 -7.69
N PRO A 350 6.82 -1.01 -6.82
CA PRO A 350 6.39 -0.04 -5.81
C PRO A 350 5.55 1.08 -6.43
N ALA A 351 4.63 1.59 -5.63
CA ALA A 351 3.85 2.80 -5.87
C ALA A 351 3.02 2.87 -7.18
N ILE A 352 3.07 1.90 -8.11
CA ILE A 352 2.33 1.97 -9.39
C ILE A 352 0.84 2.13 -9.14
N ASN A 353 0.28 1.31 -8.26
CA ASN A 353 -1.13 1.36 -7.93
C ASN A 353 -1.49 2.65 -7.17
N THR A 354 -0.69 3.03 -6.17
CA THR A 354 -0.94 4.23 -5.36
C THR A 354 -0.75 5.53 -6.13
N VAL A 355 0.18 5.62 -7.08
CA VAL A 355 0.45 6.85 -7.88
C VAL A 355 -0.53 6.96 -9.06
N PHE A 356 -0.72 5.89 -9.84
CA PHE A 356 -1.38 5.97 -11.15
C PHE A 356 -2.86 5.54 -11.14
N ASN A 357 -3.34 4.89 -10.07
CA ASN A 357 -4.77 4.64 -9.84
C ASN A 357 -5.28 5.58 -8.73
N VAL A 358 -5.97 6.64 -9.16
CA VAL A 358 -6.33 7.79 -8.34
C VAL A 358 -7.57 7.53 -7.48
N THR A 359 -8.48 6.66 -7.92
CA THR A 359 -9.69 6.30 -7.17
C THR A 359 -9.67 4.86 -6.68
N ASP A 360 -10.33 4.60 -5.55
CA ASP A 360 -10.49 3.26 -4.97
C ASP A 360 -10.94 2.21 -6.00
N ALA A 361 -11.93 2.54 -6.84
CA ALA A 361 -12.39 1.65 -7.90
C ALA A 361 -11.33 1.36 -8.97
N GLN A 362 -10.40 2.27 -9.25
CA GLN A 362 -9.28 2.02 -10.16
C GLN A 362 -8.24 1.09 -9.52
N LYS A 363 -8.01 1.22 -8.21
CA LYS A 363 -7.12 0.34 -7.44
C LYS A 363 -7.69 -1.08 -7.33
N ASP A 364 -8.96 -1.22 -6.90
CA ASP A 364 -9.65 -2.51 -6.84
C ASP A 364 -9.63 -3.23 -8.21
N ILE A 365 -9.78 -2.49 -9.32
CA ILE A 365 -9.66 -3.04 -10.67
C ILE A 365 -8.23 -3.52 -10.99
N ALA A 366 -7.20 -2.74 -10.66
CA ALA A 366 -5.80 -3.15 -10.86
C ALA A 366 -5.42 -4.39 -10.03
N ASN A 367 -5.95 -4.47 -8.80
CA ASN A 367 -5.77 -5.55 -7.85
C ASN A 367 -6.39 -6.89 -8.28
N VAL A 368 -7.44 -6.88 -9.12
CA VAL A 368 -8.11 -8.11 -9.60
C VAL A 368 -7.84 -8.44 -11.08
N THR A 369 -6.96 -7.69 -11.74
CA THR A 369 -6.59 -7.89 -13.15
C THR A 369 -5.12 -8.33 -13.30
N GLY A 370 -4.74 -8.78 -14.51
CA GLY A 370 -3.39 -9.25 -14.82
C GLY A 370 -2.59 -8.23 -15.62
N PRO A 371 -1.24 -8.25 -15.58
CA PRO A 371 -0.40 -7.19 -16.14
C PRO A 371 -0.67 -6.90 -17.62
N ARG A 372 -0.91 -7.95 -18.42
CA ARG A 372 -1.29 -7.87 -19.84
C ARG A 372 -2.34 -6.79 -20.16
N ASP A 373 -3.32 -6.57 -19.28
CA ASP A 373 -4.44 -5.68 -19.53
C ASP A 373 -4.18 -4.23 -19.07
N ASP A 374 -3.08 -3.96 -18.35
CA ASP A 374 -2.76 -2.65 -17.75
C ASP A 374 -2.66 -1.53 -18.78
N ARG A 375 -2.04 -1.78 -19.94
CA ARG A 375 -1.92 -0.77 -21.01
C ARG A 375 -3.29 -0.33 -21.53
N THR A 376 -4.27 -1.24 -21.59
CA THR A 376 -5.66 -0.91 -21.95
C THR A 376 -6.37 -0.15 -20.84
N GLN A 377 -6.09 -0.49 -19.58
CA GLN A 377 -6.86 -0.01 -18.43
C GLN A 377 -6.33 1.28 -17.79
N MET A 378 -5.02 1.51 -17.75
CA MET A 378 -4.41 2.62 -16.99
C MET A 378 -3.46 3.54 -17.78
N LEU A 379 -3.00 3.20 -18.98
CA LEU A 379 -2.06 4.03 -19.77
C LEU A 379 -2.45 5.51 -19.89
N ALA A 380 -3.74 5.79 -20.10
CA ALA A 380 -4.25 7.17 -20.17
C ALA A 380 -4.12 7.91 -18.82
N ARG A 381 -4.32 7.23 -17.69
CA ARG A 381 -4.15 7.78 -16.33
C ARG A 381 -2.67 7.96 -15.98
N THR A 382 -1.83 6.96 -16.27
CA THR A 382 -0.38 7.03 -16.10
C THR A 382 0.19 8.25 -16.83
N LYS A 383 -0.18 8.45 -18.10
CA LYS A 383 0.22 9.64 -18.87
C LYS A 383 -0.34 10.96 -18.31
N ALA A 384 -1.54 10.96 -17.73
CA ALA A 384 -2.11 12.15 -17.09
C ALA A 384 -1.37 12.55 -15.81
N VAL A 385 -1.02 11.60 -14.95
CA VAL A 385 -0.24 11.84 -13.71
C VAL A 385 1.20 12.24 -14.03
N LEU A 386 1.86 11.58 -14.99
CA LEU A 386 3.15 12.04 -15.51
C LEU A 386 3.06 13.45 -16.11
N GLY A 387 1.95 13.78 -16.78
CA GLY A 387 1.65 15.13 -17.25
C GLY A 387 1.49 16.15 -16.11
N ALA A 388 0.89 15.76 -14.99
CA ALA A 388 0.81 16.61 -13.80
C ALA A 388 2.20 16.93 -13.23
N PHE A 389 3.06 15.92 -13.03
CA PHE A 389 4.47 16.15 -12.67
C PHE A 389 5.19 17.04 -13.68
N ASN A 390 4.94 16.86 -14.98
CA ASN A 390 5.53 17.68 -16.03
C ASN A 390 5.09 19.16 -15.97
N ASN A 391 3.86 19.42 -15.53
CA ASN A 391 3.37 20.77 -15.28
C ASN A 391 4.07 21.40 -14.07
N VAL A 392 4.38 20.62 -13.01
CA VAL A 392 5.22 21.09 -11.89
C VAL A 392 6.58 21.56 -12.40
N LEU A 393 7.28 20.73 -13.19
CA LEU A 393 8.57 21.10 -13.77
C LEU A 393 8.47 22.39 -14.58
N THR A 394 7.45 22.49 -15.43
CA THR A 394 7.20 23.68 -16.28
C THR A 394 6.95 24.94 -15.45
N SER A 395 6.08 24.88 -14.43
CA SER A 395 5.77 26.03 -13.55
C SER A 395 6.98 26.54 -12.77
N ASN A 396 7.91 25.66 -12.41
CA ASN A 396 9.13 26.03 -11.65
C ASN A 396 10.34 26.30 -12.56
N SER A 397 10.13 26.44 -13.89
CA SER A 397 11.19 26.67 -14.89
C SER A 397 12.28 25.58 -14.96
N LEU A 398 11.93 24.35 -14.60
CA LEU A 398 12.80 23.17 -14.65
C LEU A 398 12.67 22.46 -16.01
N SER A 399 13.62 21.57 -16.36
CA SER A 399 13.59 20.88 -17.65
C SER A 399 12.53 19.78 -17.68
N ALA A 400 11.34 20.14 -18.15
CA ALA A 400 10.22 19.24 -18.41
C ALA A 400 10.51 18.22 -19.52
N TYR A 401 9.83 17.08 -19.47
CA TYR A 401 9.76 16.09 -20.54
C TYR A 401 8.91 16.56 -21.73
N SER A 402 9.29 16.12 -22.93
CA SER A 402 8.40 16.17 -24.09
C SER A 402 7.27 15.13 -23.99
N ALA A 403 6.18 15.34 -24.73
CA ALA A 403 5.05 14.40 -24.78
C ALA A 403 5.46 12.98 -25.26
N ALA A 404 6.50 12.88 -26.10
CA ALA A 404 7.05 11.59 -26.55
C ALA A 404 7.83 10.88 -25.43
N GLN A 405 8.53 11.62 -24.56
CA GLN A 405 9.18 11.04 -23.38
C GLN A 405 8.16 10.59 -22.33
N ILE A 406 7.09 11.36 -22.10
CA ILE A 406 5.99 10.96 -21.22
C ILE A 406 5.33 9.66 -21.71
N ASP A 407 5.09 9.55 -23.04
CA ASP A 407 4.56 8.33 -23.64
C ASP A 407 5.52 7.13 -23.50
N ALA A 408 6.81 7.33 -23.75
CA ALA A 408 7.83 6.29 -23.58
C ALA A 408 7.94 5.83 -22.11
N ILE A 409 7.96 6.76 -21.13
CA ILE A 409 7.99 6.44 -19.71
C ILE A 409 6.74 5.65 -19.31
N ALA A 410 5.55 6.04 -19.78
CA ALA A 410 4.32 5.29 -19.50
C ALA A 410 4.34 3.86 -20.10
N HIS A 411 5.01 3.64 -21.24
CA HIS A 411 5.22 2.30 -21.81
C HIS A 411 6.35 1.50 -21.15
N VAL A 412 7.24 2.13 -20.37
CA VAL A 412 8.19 1.46 -19.47
C VAL A 412 7.52 1.10 -18.15
N LEU A 413 6.62 1.95 -17.65
CA LEU A 413 5.84 1.73 -16.43
C LEU A 413 4.70 0.71 -16.59
N LEU A 414 4.29 0.38 -17.83
CA LEU A 414 3.19 -0.56 -18.10
C LEU A 414 3.60 -1.63 -19.12
N PRO A 415 3.27 -2.92 -18.91
CA PRO A 415 2.45 -3.47 -17.83
C PRO A 415 3.15 -3.39 -16.47
N ASP A 416 2.42 -3.50 -15.36
CA ASP A 416 3.07 -3.59 -14.06
C ASP A 416 3.66 -4.99 -13.84
N GLU A 417 4.93 -5.10 -14.18
CA GLU A 417 5.79 -6.26 -13.96
C GLU A 417 7.16 -5.77 -13.44
N LEU A 418 7.70 -6.45 -12.43
CA LEU A 418 9.06 -6.22 -11.94
C LEU A 418 10.06 -6.89 -12.89
N THR A 419 10.38 -6.19 -13.98
CA THR A 419 11.35 -6.62 -14.98
C THR A 419 12.71 -6.95 -14.34
N TYR A 420 13.12 -8.22 -14.42
CA TYR A 420 14.38 -8.71 -13.85
C TYR A 420 15.15 -9.52 -14.88
N LYS A 421 16.41 -9.15 -15.11
CA LYS A 421 17.36 -9.93 -15.89
C LYS A 421 18.07 -10.94 -15.00
N VAL A 422 17.72 -12.21 -15.17
CA VAL A 422 18.16 -13.30 -14.29
C VAL A 422 19.69 -13.41 -14.31
N ALA A 423 20.29 -13.46 -13.12
CA ALA A 423 21.74 -13.44 -12.88
C ALA A 423 22.46 -12.11 -13.13
N ASP A 424 21.75 -11.02 -13.46
CA ASP A 424 22.32 -9.67 -13.39
C ASP A 424 22.39 -9.20 -11.93
N GLY A 425 23.51 -8.56 -11.55
CA GLY A 425 23.79 -8.12 -10.18
C GLY A 425 23.47 -6.66 -9.89
N HIS A 426 23.10 -5.88 -10.90
CA HIS A 426 22.57 -4.53 -10.73
C HIS A 426 21.15 -4.60 -10.14
N GLY A 427 20.76 -3.63 -9.32
CA GLY A 427 19.42 -3.56 -8.73
C GLY A 427 18.43 -2.76 -9.57
N PHE A 428 17.28 -2.46 -8.98
CA PHE A 428 16.50 -1.27 -9.30
C PHE A 428 17.36 -0.01 -9.04
N ALA A 429 16.92 1.15 -9.53
CA ALA A 429 17.59 2.45 -9.35
C ALA A 429 19.04 2.57 -9.89
N TRP A 430 19.69 1.48 -10.30
CA TRP A 430 21.14 1.47 -10.45
C TRP A 430 21.61 2.32 -11.65
N PHE A 431 22.26 3.44 -11.35
CA PHE A 431 22.87 4.29 -12.38
C PHE A 431 24.18 3.70 -12.92
N ALA A 432 24.30 3.63 -14.25
CA ALA A 432 25.46 3.05 -14.91
C ALA A 432 26.71 3.96 -14.88
N GLY A 433 27.66 3.65 -14.00
CA GLY A 433 28.98 4.31 -13.92
C GLY A 433 28.97 5.58 -13.05
N ASN A 434 30.08 6.32 -13.05
CA ASN A 434 30.24 7.54 -12.24
C ASN A 434 29.54 8.78 -12.88
N GLY A 435 28.45 8.57 -13.60
CA GLY A 435 27.69 9.63 -14.28
C GLY A 435 26.45 10.04 -13.50
N SER A 436 25.99 11.27 -13.71
CA SER A 436 24.78 11.79 -13.07
C SER A 436 23.54 10.93 -13.37
N ALA A 437 22.62 10.90 -12.40
CA ALA A 437 21.32 10.26 -12.52
C ALA A 437 20.57 10.80 -13.75
N SER A 438 20.09 9.89 -14.60
CA SER A 438 19.41 10.21 -15.87
C SER A 438 18.75 8.98 -16.48
N LEU A 439 17.75 9.18 -17.34
CA LEU A 439 17.06 8.10 -18.06
C LEU A 439 18.00 7.19 -18.88
N ALA A 440 19.13 7.73 -19.36
CA ALA A 440 20.11 6.96 -20.13
C ALA A 440 20.91 5.97 -19.27
N ASN A 441 21.03 6.23 -17.97
CA ASN A 441 21.84 5.46 -17.02
C ASN A 441 21.00 4.62 -16.05
N LEU A 442 19.72 4.96 -15.86
CA LEU A 442 18.77 4.27 -14.96
C LEU A 442 18.56 2.81 -15.38
N ARG A 443 18.86 1.86 -14.49
CA ARG A 443 18.53 0.45 -14.68
C ARG A 443 17.37 0.03 -13.80
N LEU A 444 16.31 -0.47 -14.44
CA LEU A 444 15.21 -1.16 -13.80
C LEU A 444 15.49 -2.66 -13.92
N ASN A 445 16.08 -3.25 -12.87
CA ASN A 445 16.47 -4.67 -12.88
C ASN A 445 16.15 -5.36 -11.55
N GLY A 446 14.96 -5.95 -11.47
CA GLY A 446 14.46 -6.53 -10.23
C GLY A 446 14.31 -5.48 -9.13
N ARG A 447 14.41 -5.90 -7.88
CA ARG A 447 14.49 -5.05 -6.68
C ARG A 447 15.18 -5.83 -5.55
N ARG A 448 16.25 -5.28 -5.00
CA ARG A 448 16.92 -5.71 -3.76
C ARG A 448 16.29 -4.97 -2.56
N PRO A 449 16.38 -5.49 -1.33
CA PRO A 449 16.00 -4.73 -0.13
C PRO A 449 16.79 -3.42 0.05
N ILE A 450 18.02 -3.36 -0.46
CA ILE A 450 18.88 -2.16 -0.47
C ILE A 450 18.63 -1.23 -1.68
N ASP A 451 17.60 -1.47 -2.49
CA ASP A 451 17.30 -0.59 -3.62
C ASP A 451 16.32 0.49 -3.20
N ASP A 452 16.81 1.71 -3.15
CA ASP A 452 16.01 2.92 -2.99
C ASP A 452 15.15 3.15 -4.24
N VAL A 453 13.94 2.60 -4.19
CA VAL A 453 12.94 2.67 -5.25
C VAL A 453 12.27 4.04 -5.32
N ILE A 454 12.08 4.70 -4.17
CA ILE A 454 11.38 5.98 -4.07
C ILE A 454 12.17 7.10 -4.73
N ASN A 455 13.47 7.19 -4.48
CA ASN A 455 14.30 8.24 -5.04
C ASN A 455 14.60 8.01 -6.53
N ALA A 456 14.55 6.75 -6.99
CA ALA A 456 14.53 6.40 -8.40
C ALA A 456 13.21 6.76 -9.09
N GLU A 457 12.06 6.57 -8.43
CA GLU A 457 10.74 6.88 -8.95
C GLU A 457 10.49 8.40 -8.99
N PHE A 458 10.89 9.15 -7.95
CA PHE A 458 10.95 10.61 -7.99
C PHE A 458 11.86 11.10 -9.12
N GLY A 459 13.06 10.53 -9.28
CA GLY A 459 13.94 10.86 -10.39
C GLY A 459 13.30 10.60 -11.75
N LEU A 460 12.59 9.48 -11.90
CA LEU A 460 11.88 9.10 -13.13
C LEU A 460 10.71 10.04 -13.46
N VAL A 461 9.84 10.38 -12.49
CA VAL A 461 8.66 11.23 -12.76
C VAL A 461 8.98 12.73 -12.81
N THR A 462 10.08 13.18 -12.20
CA THR A 462 10.48 14.60 -12.13
C THR A 462 11.69 14.95 -13.00
N ASN A 463 12.12 14.08 -13.92
CA ASN A 463 13.32 14.25 -14.75
C ASN A 463 14.58 14.59 -13.94
N PHE A 464 14.73 13.92 -12.79
CA PHE A 464 15.86 14.03 -11.85
C PHE A 464 16.06 15.43 -11.23
N HIS A 465 14.99 16.22 -11.13
CA HIS A 465 14.99 17.47 -10.33
C HIS A 465 14.62 17.22 -8.86
N ILE A 466 13.79 16.21 -8.57
CA ILE A 466 13.61 15.65 -7.23
C ILE A 466 14.21 14.24 -7.26
N THR A 467 15.15 13.99 -6.34
CA THR A 467 15.93 12.74 -6.26
C THR A 467 16.15 12.26 -4.82
N SER A 468 15.38 12.81 -3.87
CA SER A 468 15.40 12.42 -2.46
C SER A 468 14.06 12.79 -1.82
N ASP A 469 13.45 11.86 -1.10
CA ASP A 469 12.39 12.08 -0.09
C ASP A 469 12.97 12.39 1.30
N GLY A 470 14.27 12.09 1.48
CA GLY A 470 15.05 12.22 2.72
C GLY A 470 15.33 10.89 3.43
N VAL A 471 14.96 9.73 2.86
CA VAL A 471 15.09 8.41 3.48
C VAL A 471 15.96 7.47 2.63
N ASP A 472 17.28 7.63 2.74
CA ASP A 472 18.25 6.92 1.86
C ASP A 472 18.44 5.42 2.21
N ALA A 473 17.93 4.93 3.35
CA ALA A 473 18.14 3.54 3.82
C ALA A 473 17.12 3.06 4.87
N ASN A 474 16.94 1.74 4.92
CA ASN A 474 16.23 0.98 5.96
C ASN A 474 16.88 1.15 7.36
N ASP A 475 16.08 1.16 8.42
CA ASP A 475 16.57 1.35 9.79
C ASP A 475 17.39 0.16 10.34
N VAL A 476 17.09 -1.07 9.90
CA VAL A 476 17.88 -2.27 10.20
C VAL A 476 18.69 -2.74 8.98
N ALA A 477 19.98 -3.02 9.20
CA ALA A 477 20.87 -3.52 8.14
C ALA A 477 20.55 -4.95 7.71
N PHE A 478 20.33 -5.15 6.40
CA PHE A 478 19.97 -6.46 5.83
C PHE A 478 21.10 -7.50 5.92
N PRO A 479 20.81 -8.76 6.30
CA PRO A 479 21.82 -9.78 6.50
C PRO A 479 22.31 -10.41 5.19
N GLY A 480 23.62 -10.65 5.06
CA GLY A 480 24.23 -11.41 3.96
C GLY A 480 23.90 -12.92 3.95
N THR A 481 22.84 -13.36 4.64
CA THR A 481 22.43 -14.76 4.80
C THR A 481 20.91 -14.92 4.66
N PHE A 482 20.48 -16.01 4.02
CA PHE A 482 19.07 -16.31 3.78
C PHE A 482 18.25 -16.27 5.10
N PRO A 483 17.12 -15.54 5.15
CA PRO A 483 16.32 -15.05 4.02
C PRO A 483 16.67 -13.64 3.48
N TYR A 484 17.82 -13.05 3.86
CA TYR A 484 18.29 -11.73 3.37
C TYR A 484 17.45 -10.51 3.78
N LEU A 485 16.44 -10.72 4.63
CA LEU A 485 15.65 -9.70 5.30
C LEU A 485 15.98 -9.72 6.80
N ALA A 486 16.00 -8.55 7.45
CA ALA A 486 16.42 -8.40 8.83
C ALA A 486 15.48 -9.06 9.85
N ALA A 487 15.95 -9.27 11.08
CA ALA A 487 15.12 -9.85 12.13
C ALA A 487 14.03 -8.86 12.57
N PRO A 488 12.81 -9.30 12.89
CA PRO A 488 11.74 -8.42 13.34
C PRO A 488 12.06 -7.74 14.68
N HIS A 489 11.60 -6.50 14.82
CA HIS A 489 11.69 -5.63 16.00
C HIS A 489 10.85 -6.13 17.19
#